data_AF-A0A0A0LJZ7-F1
#
_entry.id   AF-A0A0A0LJZ7-F1
#
_cell.length_a   1.000
_cell.length_b   1.000
_cell.length_c   1.000
_cell.angle_alpha   90.00
_cell.angle_beta   90.00
_cell.angle_gamma   90.00
#
_symmetry.space_group_name_H-M   'P 1'
#
loop_
_entity.id
_entity.type
_entity.pdbx_description
1 polymer ?
#
loop_
_entity_poly.entity_id
_entity_poly.type
_entity_poly.pdbx_seq_one_letter_code
_entity_poly.pdbx_strand_id
1 'polypeptide(L)'
;MIFVLEEAKRGEVAKSIQCYMNDTGASEQEARRYIKDLIMKSWKKLNEEVQTLNNSPLLCKGFIEIALNLARISHTVYQHRDGHTIEDHETKDRVLSLFIKPA
;
A
#
# COMPACT_ATOMS: atom_id res chain seq x y z
N MET A 1 5.34 -0.06 -3.20
CA MET A 1 4.97 0.63 -4.47
C MET A 1 6.15 1.44 -5.00
N ILE A 2 7.23 0.71 -5.32
CA ILE A 2 8.48 1.20 -5.90
C ILE A 2 8.93 0.02 -6.78
N PHE A 3 9.50 0.30 -7.95
CA PHE A 3 9.92 -0.65 -9.01
C PHE A 3 8.95 -0.70 -10.20
N VAL A 4 8.99 0.42 -10.91
CA VAL A 4 8.42 0.62 -12.25
C VAL A 4 9.15 -0.19 -13.32
N LEU A 5 10.39 -0.66 -13.06
CA LEU A 5 11.28 -1.18 -14.10
C LEU A 5 11.32 -2.70 -14.24
N GLU A 6 11.25 -3.50 -13.16
CA GLU A 6 11.30 -4.98 -13.29
C GLU A 6 9.97 -5.56 -13.78
N GLU A 7 8.88 -4.90 -13.42
CA GLU A 7 7.52 -5.38 -13.67
C GLU A 7 7.07 -5.01 -15.09
N ALA A 8 7.50 -3.85 -15.59
CA ALA A 8 7.36 -3.49 -17.00
C ALA A 8 8.19 -4.41 -17.91
N LYS A 9 9.38 -4.86 -17.46
CA LYS A 9 10.16 -5.87 -18.19
C LYS A 9 9.47 -7.24 -18.25
N ARG A 10 8.60 -7.55 -17.28
CA ARG A 10 7.76 -8.77 -17.25
C ARG A 10 6.47 -8.65 -18.09
N GLY A 11 6.22 -7.49 -18.72
CA GLY A 11 5.03 -7.26 -19.55
C GLY A 11 3.77 -6.91 -18.76
N GLU A 12 3.89 -6.50 -17.50
CA GLU A 12 2.75 -6.07 -16.70
C GLU A 12 2.21 -4.68 -17.12
N VAL A 13 0.90 -4.49 -16.95
CA VAL A 13 0.15 -3.27 -17.30
C VAL A 13 0.73 -2.03 -16.59
N ALA A 14 0.58 -0.86 -17.24
CA ALA A 14 1.09 0.41 -16.74
C ALA A 14 0.68 0.69 -15.28
N LYS A 15 1.67 0.89 -14.41
CA LYS A 15 1.45 1.20 -12.99
C LYS A 15 1.06 2.66 -12.81
N SER A 16 0.41 3.00 -11.70
CA SER A 16 -0.03 4.38 -11.38
C SER A 16 1.05 5.46 -11.56
N ILE A 17 2.31 5.11 -11.29
CA ILE A 17 3.46 5.99 -11.55
C ILE A 17 3.68 6.23 -13.06
N GLN A 18 3.65 5.16 -13.88
CA GLN A 18 3.81 5.28 -15.34
C GLN A 18 2.63 6.01 -15.98
N CYS A 19 1.39 5.74 -15.54
CA CYS A 19 0.23 6.48 -16.03
C CYS A 19 0.41 7.97 -15.75
N TYR A 20 0.77 8.34 -14.51
CA TYR A 20 1.00 9.74 -14.18
C TYR A 20 2.12 10.38 -15.02
N MET A 21 3.24 9.68 -15.22
CA MET A 21 4.34 10.17 -16.07
C MET A 21 3.89 10.37 -17.53
N ASN A 22 3.14 9.42 -18.08
CA ASN A 22 2.64 9.50 -19.47
C ASN A 22 1.60 10.61 -19.65
N ASP A 23 0.71 10.77 -18.67
CA ASP A 23 -0.38 11.74 -18.74
C ASP A 23 0.10 13.19 -18.54
N THR A 24 1.18 13.39 -17.79
CA THR A 24 1.65 14.73 -17.37
C THR A 24 3.02 15.12 -17.91
N GLY A 25 3.79 14.18 -18.44
CA GLY A 25 5.20 14.36 -18.78
C GLY A 25 6.13 14.49 -17.56
N ALA A 26 5.63 14.26 -16.34
CA ALA A 26 6.41 14.39 -15.11
C ALA A 26 7.53 13.35 -15.00
N SER A 27 8.57 13.69 -14.23
CA SER A 27 9.62 12.75 -13.88
C SER A 27 9.11 11.63 -12.96
N GLU A 28 9.84 10.51 -12.91
CA GLU A 28 9.52 9.41 -11.99
C GLU A 28 9.52 9.88 -10.53
N GLN A 29 10.40 10.82 -10.16
CA GLN A 29 10.47 11.35 -8.81
C GLN A 29 9.21 12.16 -8.45
N GLU A 30 8.73 12.99 -9.37
CA GLU A 30 7.50 13.76 -9.20
C GLU A 30 6.28 12.85 -9.13
N ALA A 31 6.20 11.86 -10.03
CA ALA A 31 5.15 10.85 -10.03
C ALA A 31 5.11 10.08 -8.70
N ARG A 32 6.27 9.66 -8.19
CA ARG A 32 6.36 8.98 -6.88
C ARG A 32 5.92 9.87 -5.73
N ARG A 33 6.29 11.15 -5.73
CA ARG A 33 5.86 12.11 -4.72
C ARG A 33 4.34 12.29 -4.77
N TYR A 34 3.78 12.47 -5.97
CA TYR A 34 2.34 12.60 -6.18
C TYR A 34 1.56 11.38 -5.66
N ILE A 35 1.99 10.17 -6.00
CA ILE A 35 1.35 8.94 -5.52
C ILE A 35 1.46 8.81 -3.98
N LYS A 36 2.61 9.16 -3.38
CA LYS A 36 2.74 9.19 -1.91
C LYS A 36 1.76 10.16 -1.26
N ASP A 37 1.60 11.35 -1.83
CA ASP A 37 0.65 12.35 -1.34
C ASP A 37 -0.80 11.86 -1.46
N LEU A 38 -1.14 11.17 -2.55
CA LEU A 38 -2.45 10.52 -2.70
C LEU A 38 -2.69 9.46 -1.63
N ILE A 39 -1.70 8.60 -1.36
CA ILE A 39 -1.80 7.59 -0.29
C ILE A 39 -2.03 8.26 1.07
N MET A 40 -1.27 9.32 1.38
CA MET A 40 -1.44 10.07 2.63
C MET A 40 -2.83 10.73 2.73
N LYS A 41 -3.33 11.31 1.64
CA LYS A 41 -4.69 11.88 1.60
C LYS A 41 -5.75 10.81 1.80
N SER A 42 -5.60 9.64 1.18
CA SER A 42 -6.51 8.50 1.35
C SER A 42 -6.49 7.97 2.79
N TRP A 43 -5.33 7.92 3.45
CA TRP A 43 -5.25 7.56 4.87
C TRP A 43 -6.01 8.52 5.78
N LYS A 44 -5.90 9.83 5.54
CA LYS A 44 -6.65 10.84 6.31
C LYS A 44 -8.16 10.62 6.18
N LYS A 45 -8.64 10.46 4.95
CA LYS A 45 -10.05 10.15 4.69
C LYS A 45 -10.49 8.84 5.35
N LEU A 46 -9.71 7.78 5.22
CA LEU A 46 -10.03 6.49 5.85
C LEU A 46 -10.17 6.63 7.38
N ASN A 47 -9.30 7.39 8.03
CA ASN A 47 -9.39 7.61 9.47
C ASN A 47 -10.64 8.40 9.87
N GLU A 48 -11.01 9.42 9.10
CA GLU A 48 -12.26 10.20 9.30
C GLU A 48 -13.51 9.31 9.13
N GLU A 49 -13.52 8.47 8.10
CA GLU A 49 -14.62 7.52 7.84
C GLU A 49 -14.72 6.47 8.94
N VAL A 50 -13.59 5.91 9.40
CA VAL A 50 -13.59 4.96 10.53
C VAL A 50 -14.16 5.59 11.80
N GLN A 51 -13.83 6.85 12.08
CA GLN A 51 -14.43 7.57 13.22
C GLN A 51 -15.95 7.74 13.06
N THR A 52 -16.40 8.05 11.86
CA THR A 52 -17.83 8.21 11.56
C THR A 52 -18.58 6.87 11.65
N LEU A 53 -18.02 5.82 11.05
CA LEU A 53 -18.63 4.49 10.96
C LEU A 53 -18.62 3.74 12.28
N ASN A 54 -17.63 3.96 13.15
CA ASN A 54 -17.61 3.36 14.50
C ASN A 54 -18.78 3.79 15.38
N ASN A 55 -19.36 4.95 15.08
CA ASN A 55 -20.54 5.49 15.76
C ASN A 55 -21.85 5.17 15.01
N SER A 56 -21.77 4.52 13.84
CA SER A 56 -22.89 4.24 12.96
C SER A 56 -23.37 2.79 13.11
N PRO A 57 -24.69 2.53 13.05
CA PRO A 57 -25.22 1.17 13.02
C PRO A 57 -25.10 0.49 11.63
N LEU A 58 -24.61 1.20 10.61
CA LEU A 58 -24.58 0.73 9.22
C LEU A 58 -23.60 -0.43 8.98
N LEU A 59 -22.48 -0.46 9.71
CA LEU A 59 -21.44 -1.49 9.57
C LEU A 59 -21.06 -2.02 10.94
N CYS A 60 -20.83 -3.33 11.05
CA CYS A 60 -20.34 -3.90 12.29
C CYS A 60 -18.85 -3.54 12.49
N LYS A 61 -18.44 -3.39 13.75
CA LYS A 61 -17.06 -3.04 14.12
C LYS A 61 -16.02 -3.97 13.50
N GLY A 62 -16.32 -5.28 13.44
CA GLY A 62 -15.42 -6.27 12.84
C GLY A 62 -15.16 -6.03 11.36
N PHE A 63 -16.16 -5.58 10.59
CA PHE A 63 -15.96 -5.25 9.18
C PHE A 63 -15.05 -4.03 9.01
N ILE A 64 -15.25 -2.99 9.82
CA ILE A 64 -14.40 -1.78 9.81
C ILE A 64 -12.95 -2.15 10.14
N GLU A 65 -12.75 -3.02 11.14
CA GLU A 65 -11.43 -3.48 11.54
C GLU A 65 -10.72 -4.29 10.44
N ILE A 66 -11.43 -5.19 9.76
CA ILE A 66 -10.89 -5.96 8.62
C ILE A 66 -10.45 -5.02 7.49
N ALA A 67 -11.28 -4.04 7.12
CA ALA A 67 -10.96 -3.08 6.07
C ALA A 67 -9.73 -2.24 6.43
N LEU A 68 -9.64 -1.78 7.68
CA LEU A 68 -8.49 -1.01 8.17
C LEU A 68 -7.22 -1.86 8.18
N ASN A 69 -7.31 -3.11 8.63
CA ASN A 69 -6.18 -4.03 8.65
C ASN A 69 -5.72 -4.40 7.24
N LEU A 70 -6.62 -4.51 6.26
CA LEU A 70 -6.24 -4.71 4.86
C LEU A 70 -5.42 -3.54 4.31
N ALA A 71 -5.84 -2.30 4.60
CA ALA A 71 -5.09 -1.10 4.21
C ALA A 71 -3.70 -1.06 4.88
N ARG A 72 -3.61 -1.44 6.17
CA ARG A 72 -2.35 -1.52 6.91
C ARG A 72 -1.43 -2.58 6.33
N ILE A 73 -1.91 -3.81 6.13
CA ILE A 73 -1.13 -4.92 5.55
C ILE A 73 -0.58 -4.50 4.19
N SER A 74 -1.42 -3.94 3.32
CA SER A 74 -0.98 -3.44 2.02
C SER A 74 0.14 -2.40 2.17
N HIS A 75 -0.03 -1.41 3.05
CA HIS A 75 1.02 -0.41 3.27
C HIS A 75 2.31 -1.05 3.80
N THR A 76 2.23 -1.92 4.80
CA THR A 76 3.36 -2.58 5.47
C THR A 76 4.14 -3.50 4.53
N VAL A 77 3.45 -4.28 3.70
CA VAL A 77 4.07 -5.18 2.72
C VAL A 77 4.79 -4.38 1.63
N TYR A 78 4.17 -3.30 1.15
CA TYR A 78 4.67 -2.52 0.02
C TYR A 78 5.51 -1.28 0.41
N GLN A 79 5.83 -1.10 1.70
CA GLN A 79 6.50 0.10 2.23
C GLN A 79 7.93 0.24 1.73
N HIS A 80 8.68 -0.87 1.76
CA HIS A 80 10.12 -0.87 1.48
C HIS A 80 10.46 -1.48 0.12
N ARG A 81 9.68 -2.48 -0.35
CA ARG A 81 9.81 -3.09 -1.68
C ARG A 81 8.46 -3.59 -2.19
N ASP A 82 8.51 -4.48 -3.19
CA ASP A 82 7.37 -5.22 -3.67
C ASP A 82 6.82 -6.18 -2.59
N GLY A 83 7.67 -6.75 -1.74
CA GLY A 83 7.26 -7.43 -0.49
C GLY A 83 6.37 -8.67 -0.66
N HIS A 84 5.94 -9.01 -1.87
CA HIS A 84 5.03 -10.11 -2.19
C HIS A 84 5.55 -11.00 -3.33
N THR A 85 5.98 -10.40 -4.44
CA THR A 85 6.44 -11.12 -5.65
C THR A 85 7.97 -11.24 -5.73
N ILE A 86 8.70 -10.35 -5.07
CA ILE A 86 10.16 -10.44 -4.87
C ILE A 86 10.45 -10.87 -3.43
N GLU A 87 11.24 -11.94 -3.26
CA GLU A 87 11.71 -12.38 -1.95
C GLU A 87 12.59 -11.29 -1.31
N ASP A 88 11.97 -10.44 -0.49
CA ASP A 88 12.66 -9.44 0.32
C ASP A 88 13.03 -10.05 1.68
N HIS A 89 14.29 -9.84 2.08
CA HIS A 89 14.81 -10.23 3.38
C HIS A 89 13.97 -9.64 4.53
N GLU A 90 13.48 -8.39 4.37
CA GLU A 90 12.69 -7.72 5.41
C GLU A 90 11.31 -8.37 5.59
N THR A 91 10.64 -8.75 4.50
CA THR A 91 9.36 -9.48 4.58
C THR A 91 9.55 -10.85 5.24
N LYS A 92 10.60 -11.58 4.85
CA LYS A 92 10.93 -12.89 5.45
C LYS A 92 11.21 -12.76 6.95
N ASP A 93 12.00 -11.78 7.36
CA ASP A 93 12.32 -11.55 8.77
C ASP A 93 11.08 -11.20 9.60
N ARG A 94 10.16 -10.39 9.06
CA ARG A 94 8.88 -10.09 9.70
C ARG A 94 8.01 -11.34 9.87
N VAL A 95 7.90 -12.19 8.85
CA VAL A 95 7.13 -13.45 8.94
C VAL A 95 7.75 -14.39 9.98
N LEU A 96 9.07 -14.55 9.96
CA LEU A 96 9.78 -15.38 10.93
C LEU A 96 9.59 -14.86 12.35
N SER A 97 9.68 -13.54 12.55
CA SER A 97 9.46 -12.89 13.86
C SER A 97 8.02 -13.05 14.37
N LEU A 98 7.02 -12.97 13.49
CA LEU A 98 5.62 -12.96 13.92
C LEU A 98 5.05 -14.37 14.13
N PHE A 99 5.51 -15.36 13.36
CA PHE A 99 4.87 -16.68 13.30
C PHE A 99 5.76 -17.85 13.73
N ILE A 100 7.08 -17.69 13.74
CA ILE A 100 8.01 -18.81 13.97
C ILE A 100 8.84 -18.61 15.25
N LYS A 101 9.36 -17.41 15.46
CA LYS A 101 10.17 -17.08 16.64
C LYS A 101 9.24 -16.71 17.80
N PRO A 102 9.31 -17.40 18.95
CA PRO A 102 8.59 -16.97 20.14
C PRO A 102 9.12 -15.60 20.61
N ALA A 103 8.23 -14.84 21.23
CA ALA A 103 8.52 -13.51 21.79
C ALA A 103 9.56 -13.56 22.92
#